data_AF-A0A7W1UP96-F1
#
_entry.id   AF-A0A7W1UP96-F1
#
_cell.length_a   1.000
_cell.length_b   1.000
_cell.length_c   1.000
_cell.angle_alpha   90.00
_cell.angle_beta   90.00
_cell.angle_gamma   90.00
#
_symmetry.space_group_name_H-M   'P 1'
#
loop_
_entity.id
_entity.type
_entity.pdbx_description
1 polymer ?
#
loop_
_entity_poly.entity_id
_entity_poly.type
_entity_poly.pdbx_seq_one_letter_code
_entity_poly.pdbx_strand_id
1 'polypeptide(L)'
;MEKKSYSLFIILPLFLLPFTAFSATFYSRINGNWNVPSTWSTMSCSGVAAGTTPGVADDVIICAGRTVSINVASSCNSLTINSSGTAQFTAIVTCAITNTLSVSGTITGSQTGTFTALNMNIPAGQIATIGRANISISGTLSISGSYLINDLTGTKTFANVALNSGGDWTANINNPVITITGNLTMTDGSVIQGSGGNVGQFTIAGSFICNAAAGTSDIEKCDLTVQGVTILNGELRFTASGAGTKTFNGGILLNAGSQFDNTVGEDPFINGNIVNNGTWSDGSGGACTYTFGNAGNYTISGNPMIMSGIKILAGTTVTNLGAITVIKNNGLTGAGSFYNGNGTSNAYLALRGNTGYNITFFDASSINNTVEYSSTANQGIGTPNASTYYNLIASGSGVKSLSNPLIILNNVTISSTLQTSNNNMSVGGNWYENGTFTPGTATVTFNGLINQSINSPFNPLGETFYNLTAANTGMGVSLSSHVTVTNAFAMNGGNIDVQTNILTLGTSIASVGTLSRTAGTIIGKFQRWINATGTSILFPVGTISFYRPASLTFTNLTSGSLITEFKPSAPGNSGLPLVDAGIT
;
A
#
# COMPACT_ATOMS: atom_id res chain seq x y z
N MET A 1 -33.85 -45.00 -96.41
CA MET A 1 -32.92 -43.94 -95.96
C MET A 1 -33.61 -43.25 -94.79
N GLU A 2 -33.39 -43.72 -93.56
CA GLU A 2 -33.94 -43.07 -92.36
C GLU A 2 -32.83 -42.98 -91.30
N LYS A 3 -32.60 -41.74 -90.87
CA LYS A 3 -31.48 -41.28 -90.06
C LYS A 3 -31.65 -41.72 -88.61
N LYS A 4 -30.67 -42.45 -88.07
CA LYS A 4 -30.49 -42.60 -86.62
C LYS A 4 -29.89 -41.29 -86.08
N SER A 5 -30.66 -40.51 -85.35
CA SER A 5 -30.15 -39.36 -84.58
C SER A 5 -29.52 -39.86 -83.28
N TYR A 6 -28.22 -39.62 -83.10
CA TYR A 6 -27.54 -39.77 -81.83
C TYR A 6 -27.46 -38.40 -81.16
N SER A 7 -28.18 -38.20 -80.05
CA SER A 7 -28.04 -37.00 -79.22
C SER A 7 -26.80 -37.12 -78.36
N LEU A 8 -25.77 -36.36 -78.71
CA LEU A 8 -24.56 -36.17 -77.91
C LEU A 8 -24.87 -35.19 -76.76
N PHE A 9 -25.08 -35.71 -75.55
CA PHE A 9 -25.17 -34.90 -74.33
C PHE A 9 -23.75 -34.51 -73.89
N ILE A 10 -23.31 -33.29 -74.24
CA ILE A 10 -22.11 -32.69 -73.67
C ILE A 10 -22.52 -32.01 -72.35
N ILE A 11 -22.24 -32.65 -71.22
CA ILE A 11 -22.26 -31.99 -69.91
C ILE A 11 -20.95 -31.21 -69.81
N LEU A 12 -21.02 -29.90 -70.06
CA LEU A 12 -19.92 -28.97 -69.79
C LEU A 12 -19.79 -28.83 -68.27
N PRO A 13 -18.67 -29.21 -67.63
CA PRO A 13 -18.49 -28.93 -66.22
C PRO A 13 -18.36 -27.41 -66.07
N LEU A 14 -19.35 -26.79 -65.43
CA LEU A 14 -19.27 -25.40 -64.99
C LEU A 14 -18.18 -25.33 -63.92
N PHE A 15 -16.94 -25.10 -64.33
CA PHE A 15 -15.85 -24.74 -63.43
C PHE A 15 -16.23 -23.41 -62.77
N LEU A 16 -16.74 -23.48 -61.53
CA LEU A 16 -16.77 -22.33 -60.63
C LEU A 16 -15.32 -21.96 -60.32
N LEU A 17 -14.71 -21.15 -61.18
CA LEU A 17 -13.48 -20.43 -60.83
C LEU A 17 -13.82 -19.55 -59.63
N PRO A 18 -13.06 -19.58 -58.52
CA PRO A 18 -13.24 -18.61 -57.46
C PRO A 18 -13.05 -17.22 -58.08
N PHE A 19 -14.10 -16.41 -58.11
CA PHE A 19 -13.97 -14.99 -58.42
C PHE A 19 -13.02 -14.41 -57.37
N THR A 20 -11.81 -14.05 -57.79
CA THR A 20 -10.95 -13.18 -57.00
C THR A 20 -11.70 -11.86 -56.88
N ALA A 21 -12.23 -11.56 -55.70
CA ALA A 21 -12.78 -10.24 -55.41
C ALA A 21 -11.65 -9.22 -55.64
N PHE A 22 -11.83 -8.35 -56.64
CA PHE A 22 -10.90 -7.24 -56.85
C PHE A 22 -11.05 -6.28 -55.68
N SER A 23 -9.94 -5.97 -55.02
CA SER A 23 -9.88 -4.94 -53.98
C SER A 23 -9.75 -3.57 -54.65
N ALA A 24 -10.59 -2.63 -54.26
CA ALA A 24 -10.48 -1.22 -54.63
C ALA A 24 -10.56 -0.32 -53.40
N THR A 25 -10.16 0.95 -53.55
CA THR A 25 -10.37 1.98 -52.53
C THR A 25 -11.58 2.83 -52.91
N PHE A 26 -12.61 2.85 -52.07
CA PHE A 26 -13.82 3.65 -52.26
C PHE A 26 -13.77 4.91 -51.39
N TYR A 27 -13.97 6.06 -52.02
CA TYR A 27 -14.03 7.37 -51.39
C TYR A 27 -15.47 7.88 -51.41
N SER A 28 -15.99 8.35 -50.27
CA SER A 28 -17.30 9.01 -50.26
C SER A 28 -17.23 10.32 -51.05
N ARG A 29 -17.98 10.43 -52.15
CA ARG A 29 -17.97 11.60 -53.05
C ARG A 29 -19.12 12.57 -52.81
N ILE A 30 -20.18 12.13 -52.13
CA ILE A 30 -21.37 12.88 -51.72
C ILE A 30 -21.88 12.34 -50.38
N ASN A 31 -22.77 13.09 -49.72
CA ASN A 31 -23.54 12.56 -48.61
C ASN A 31 -24.55 11.55 -49.17
N GLY A 32 -24.68 10.38 -48.54
CA GLY A 32 -25.57 9.36 -49.07
C GLY A 32 -25.52 8.05 -48.30
N ASN A 33 -26.35 7.10 -48.76
CA ASN A 33 -26.44 5.76 -48.19
C ASN A 33 -25.27 4.88 -48.63
N TRP A 34 -24.83 3.97 -47.76
CA TRP A 34 -23.75 3.02 -48.06
C TRP A 34 -24.07 2.18 -49.30
N ASN A 35 -25.32 1.71 -49.42
CA ASN A 35 -25.75 0.84 -50.51
C ASN A 35 -26.10 1.54 -51.83
N VAL A 36 -25.70 2.81 -52.00
CA VAL A 36 -25.93 3.58 -53.22
C VAL A 36 -24.60 3.82 -53.94
N PRO A 37 -24.37 3.28 -55.16
CA PRO A 37 -23.09 3.45 -55.87
C PRO A 37 -22.68 4.91 -56.09
N SER A 38 -23.63 5.82 -56.29
CA SER A 38 -23.34 7.25 -56.49
C SER A 38 -22.82 7.98 -55.25
N THR A 39 -22.95 7.37 -54.05
CA THR A 39 -22.29 7.83 -52.81
C THR A 39 -20.78 7.75 -52.93
N TRP A 40 -20.26 6.87 -53.78
CA TRP A 40 -18.85 6.50 -53.80
C TRP A 40 -18.14 6.85 -55.11
N SER A 41 -16.81 6.91 -55.03
CA SER A 41 -15.88 6.99 -56.16
C SER A 41 -14.71 6.07 -55.89
N THR A 42 -14.14 5.42 -56.90
CA THR A 42 -12.91 4.62 -56.77
C THR A 42 -11.62 5.41 -57.07
N MET A 43 -11.74 6.72 -57.34
CA MET A 43 -10.60 7.56 -57.72
C MET A 43 -10.24 8.60 -56.65
N SER A 44 -11.22 9.29 -56.07
CA SER A 44 -10.98 10.35 -55.07
C SER A 44 -12.27 10.82 -54.38
N CYS A 45 -12.14 11.63 -53.32
CA CYS A 45 -13.25 12.24 -52.56
C CYS A 45 -14.21 13.15 -53.34
N SER A 46 -13.92 13.44 -54.61
CA SER A 46 -14.78 14.20 -55.52
C SER A 46 -14.78 13.61 -56.94
N GLY A 47 -14.33 12.35 -57.10
CA GLY A 47 -14.21 11.69 -58.40
C GLY A 47 -15.56 11.36 -59.03
N VAL A 48 -15.55 10.61 -60.15
CA VAL A 48 -16.79 10.12 -60.78
C VAL A 48 -17.46 9.05 -59.91
N ALA A 49 -18.77 8.88 -60.07
CA ALA A 49 -19.52 7.85 -59.36
C ALA A 49 -18.97 6.45 -59.66
N ALA A 50 -18.84 5.62 -58.63
CA ALA A 50 -18.50 4.22 -58.80
C ALA A 50 -19.70 3.45 -59.40
N GLY A 51 -19.40 2.34 -60.09
CA GLY A 51 -20.43 1.43 -60.63
C GLY A 51 -21.01 0.47 -59.58
N THR A 52 -20.32 0.31 -58.46
CA THR A 52 -20.67 -0.61 -57.36
C THR A 52 -20.56 0.10 -56.02
N THR A 53 -20.96 -0.58 -54.95
CA THR A 53 -20.74 -0.16 -53.56
C THR A 53 -19.60 -0.95 -52.94
N PRO A 54 -18.97 -0.47 -51.86
CA PRO A 54 -17.90 -1.19 -51.19
C PRO A 54 -18.34 -2.57 -50.68
N GLY A 55 -17.48 -3.57 -50.86
CA GLY A 55 -17.59 -4.93 -50.34
C GLY A 55 -16.40 -5.31 -49.45
N VAL A 56 -16.40 -6.55 -48.96
CA VAL A 56 -15.48 -7.04 -47.90
C VAL A 56 -13.97 -6.92 -48.21
N ALA A 57 -13.59 -6.90 -49.49
CA ALA A 57 -12.19 -6.79 -49.92
C ALA A 57 -11.72 -5.35 -50.10
N ASP A 58 -12.62 -4.37 -50.01
CA ASP A 58 -12.36 -2.98 -50.37
C ASP A 58 -11.94 -2.13 -49.17
N ASP A 59 -11.04 -1.18 -49.38
CA ASP A 59 -10.77 -0.13 -48.40
C ASP A 59 -11.73 1.05 -48.62
N VAL A 60 -12.27 1.59 -47.55
CA VAL A 60 -13.29 2.64 -47.59
C VAL A 60 -12.80 3.88 -46.87
N ILE A 61 -12.97 5.04 -47.50
CA ILE A 61 -12.62 6.35 -46.96
C ILE A 61 -13.86 7.24 -46.97
N ILE A 62 -14.38 7.54 -45.78
CA ILE A 62 -15.35 8.61 -45.58
C ILE A 62 -14.56 9.91 -45.52
N CYS A 63 -14.66 10.67 -46.60
CA CYS A 63 -13.93 11.91 -46.80
C CYS A 63 -14.40 13.02 -45.86
N ALA A 64 -13.53 14.01 -45.65
CA ALA A 64 -13.83 15.16 -44.82
C ALA A 64 -15.10 15.89 -45.28
N GLY A 65 -15.92 16.33 -44.33
CA GLY A 65 -17.20 16.99 -44.55
C GLY A 65 -18.31 16.11 -45.13
N ARG A 66 -18.08 14.80 -45.31
CA ARG A 66 -19.08 13.88 -45.87
C ARG A 66 -19.77 13.08 -44.79
N THR A 67 -21.06 12.80 -45.00
CA THR A 67 -21.86 11.90 -44.16
C THR A 67 -22.29 10.67 -44.96
N VAL A 68 -21.87 9.49 -44.51
CA VAL A 68 -22.32 8.20 -45.06
C VAL A 68 -23.29 7.55 -44.08
N SER A 69 -24.50 7.27 -44.54
CA SER A 69 -25.51 6.55 -43.79
C SER A 69 -25.33 5.04 -43.95
N ILE A 70 -25.01 4.34 -42.86
CA ILE A 70 -24.99 2.88 -42.80
C ILE A 70 -26.43 2.41 -42.56
N ASN A 71 -27.12 2.23 -43.68
CA ASN A 71 -28.55 1.94 -43.76
C ASN A 71 -28.86 0.46 -44.01
N VAL A 72 -27.86 -0.34 -44.34
CA VAL A 72 -27.95 -1.79 -44.53
C VAL A 72 -26.75 -2.48 -43.88
N ALA A 73 -26.79 -3.81 -43.74
CA ALA A 73 -25.60 -4.56 -43.37
C ALA A 73 -24.51 -4.37 -44.43
N SER A 74 -23.30 -4.06 -43.98
CA SER A 74 -22.19 -3.64 -44.84
C SER A 74 -20.90 -4.35 -44.43
N SER A 75 -19.94 -4.43 -45.34
CA SER A 75 -18.63 -4.97 -45.05
C SER A 75 -17.54 -4.26 -45.86
N CYS A 76 -16.34 -4.14 -45.29
CA CYS A 76 -15.14 -3.65 -45.97
C CYS A 76 -13.88 -4.26 -45.37
N ASN A 77 -12.76 -4.13 -46.06
CA ASN A 77 -11.45 -4.53 -45.55
C ASN A 77 -11.00 -3.56 -44.46
N SER A 78 -10.92 -2.26 -44.78
CA SER A 78 -10.62 -1.19 -43.82
C SER A 78 -11.58 -0.03 -44.01
N LEU A 79 -11.87 0.71 -42.93
CA LEU A 79 -12.68 1.92 -42.98
C LEU A 79 -11.91 3.07 -42.32
N THR A 80 -11.68 4.15 -43.07
CA THR A 80 -11.13 5.41 -42.59
C THR A 80 -12.21 6.47 -42.58
N ILE A 81 -12.41 7.12 -41.44
CA ILE A 81 -13.29 8.29 -41.29
C ILE A 81 -12.38 9.50 -41.10
N ASN A 82 -12.22 10.32 -42.14
CA ASN A 82 -11.37 11.51 -42.07
C ASN A 82 -11.97 12.57 -41.13
N SER A 83 -11.14 13.55 -40.75
CA SER A 83 -11.58 14.69 -39.95
C SER A 83 -12.82 15.35 -40.55
N SER A 84 -13.80 15.69 -39.70
CA SER A 84 -15.16 16.16 -40.09
C SER A 84 -16.01 15.20 -40.94
N GLY A 85 -15.49 14.03 -41.32
CA GLY A 85 -16.29 12.94 -41.90
C GLY A 85 -17.21 12.30 -40.86
N THR A 86 -18.35 11.79 -41.29
CA THR A 86 -19.35 11.17 -40.40
C THR A 86 -19.82 9.82 -40.95
N ALA A 87 -19.71 8.77 -40.14
CA ALA A 87 -20.45 7.53 -40.33
C ALA A 87 -21.69 7.54 -39.44
N GLN A 88 -22.88 7.39 -40.03
CA GLN A 88 -24.14 7.47 -39.31
C GLN A 88 -24.96 6.18 -39.48
N PHE A 89 -25.25 5.46 -38.39
CA PHE A 89 -26.19 4.34 -38.43
C PHE A 89 -27.63 4.83 -38.53
N THR A 90 -28.28 4.56 -39.65
CA THR A 90 -29.72 4.84 -39.85
C THR A 90 -30.60 3.59 -39.73
N ALA A 91 -29.97 2.43 -39.55
CA ALA A 91 -30.61 1.14 -39.28
C ALA A 91 -29.86 0.39 -38.15
N ILE A 92 -30.52 -0.57 -37.50
CA ILE A 92 -29.87 -1.49 -36.56
C ILE A 92 -29.21 -2.61 -37.36
N VAL A 93 -27.98 -2.36 -37.80
CA VAL A 93 -27.22 -3.24 -38.70
C VAL A 93 -25.75 -3.31 -38.27
N THR A 94 -25.04 -4.31 -38.78
CA THR A 94 -23.59 -4.43 -38.58
C THR A 94 -22.84 -3.96 -39.82
N CYS A 95 -21.82 -3.15 -39.62
CA CYS A 95 -20.77 -2.91 -40.59
C CYS A 95 -19.50 -3.67 -40.15
N ALA A 96 -19.18 -4.74 -40.88
CA ALA A 96 -18.05 -5.62 -40.59
C ALA A 96 -16.79 -5.16 -41.32
N ILE A 97 -15.77 -4.78 -40.55
CA ILE A 97 -14.48 -4.30 -41.04
C ILE A 97 -13.45 -5.40 -40.76
N THR A 98 -12.89 -6.00 -41.81
CA THR A 98 -12.00 -7.17 -41.63
C THR A 98 -10.70 -6.81 -40.91
N ASN A 99 -10.18 -5.60 -41.17
CA ASN A 99 -8.90 -5.14 -40.65
C ASN A 99 -9.10 -3.92 -39.74
N THR A 100 -8.88 -2.70 -40.23
CA THR A 100 -8.74 -1.53 -39.36
C THR A 100 -9.86 -0.51 -39.55
N LEU A 101 -10.45 -0.06 -38.44
CA LEU A 101 -11.29 1.13 -38.35
C LEU A 101 -10.41 2.32 -37.91
N SER A 102 -10.06 3.23 -38.82
CA SER A 102 -9.33 4.46 -38.50
C SER A 102 -10.31 5.62 -38.37
N VAL A 103 -10.32 6.32 -37.23
CA VAL A 103 -11.31 7.37 -36.96
C VAL A 103 -10.64 8.66 -36.55
N SER A 104 -10.86 9.68 -37.38
CA SER A 104 -10.51 11.08 -37.14
C SER A 104 -11.74 12.00 -37.14
N GLY A 105 -12.93 11.43 -37.36
CA GLY A 105 -14.21 12.12 -37.47
C GLY A 105 -15.26 11.59 -36.49
N THR A 106 -16.52 11.53 -36.93
CA THR A 106 -17.66 11.17 -36.07
C THR A 106 -18.26 9.82 -36.44
N ILE A 107 -18.53 9.00 -35.43
CA ILE A 107 -19.43 7.85 -35.50
C ILE A 107 -20.69 8.20 -34.70
N THR A 108 -21.85 8.09 -35.33
CA THR A 108 -23.14 8.39 -34.69
C THR A 108 -24.24 7.57 -35.35
N GLY A 109 -25.50 7.84 -35.04
CA GLY A 109 -26.64 7.15 -35.65
C GLY A 109 -27.96 7.77 -35.24
N SER A 110 -29.04 7.57 -36.01
CA SER A 110 -30.42 7.62 -35.50
C SER A 110 -30.81 6.31 -34.81
N GLN A 111 -30.11 5.22 -35.16
CA GLN A 111 -30.24 3.88 -34.61
C GLN A 111 -28.91 3.40 -34.01
N THR A 112 -28.95 2.36 -33.18
CA THR A 112 -27.76 1.78 -32.55
C THR A 112 -27.24 0.59 -33.37
N GLY A 113 -26.61 0.89 -34.51
CA GLY A 113 -25.90 -0.12 -35.29
C GLY A 113 -24.52 -0.45 -34.70
N THR A 114 -23.83 -1.42 -35.31
CA THR A 114 -22.59 -1.99 -34.78
C THR A 114 -21.46 -1.89 -35.79
N PHE A 115 -20.32 -1.36 -35.37
CA PHE A 115 -19.05 -1.61 -36.03
C PHE A 115 -18.33 -2.77 -35.36
N THR A 116 -17.89 -3.75 -36.16
CA THR A 116 -16.93 -4.77 -35.73
C THR A 116 -15.64 -4.60 -36.52
N ALA A 117 -14.49 -4.55 -35.85
CA ALA A 117 -13.19 -4.51 -36.53
C ALA A 117 -12.13 -5.36 -35.82
N LEU A 118 -11.09 -5.78 -36.54
CA LEU A 118 -9.91 -6.36 -35.91
C LEU A 118 -9.20 -5.30 -35.08
N ASN A 119 -8.89 -4.15 -35.68
CA ASN A 119 -8.23 -3.05 -34.97
C ASN A 119 -9.01 -1.75 -35.13
N MET A 120 -8.82 -0.84 -34.18
CA MET A 120 -9.27 0.55 -34.30
C MET A 120 -8.09 1.47 -33.99
N ASN A 121 -7.94 2.56 -34.74
CA ASN A 121 -6.94 3.57 -34.42
C ASN A 121 -7.51 4.98 -34.47
N ILE A 122 -6.91 5.84 -33.65
CA ILE A 122 -7.17 7.27 -33.61
C ILE A 122 -5.82 7.94 -33.78
N PRO A 123 -5.52 8.48 -34.97
CA PRO A 123 -4.22 9.06 -35.25
C PRO A 123 -3.89 10.25 -34.35
N ALA A 124 -2.60 10.51 -34.17
CA ALA A 124 -2.12 11.66 -33.39
C ALA A 124 -2.70 12.99 -33.91
N GLY A 125 -3.12 13.86 -32.98
CA GLY A 125 -3.73 15.15 -33.29
C GLY A 125 -5.15 15.08 -33.89
N GLN A 126 -5.76 13.89 -33.98
CA GLN A 126 -7.13 13.72 -34.46
C GLN A 126 -8.09 13.48 -33.29
N ILE A 127 -9.39 13.72 -33.53
CA ILE A 127 -10.45 13.48 -32.54
C ILE A 127 -11.46 12.50 -33.13
N ALA A 128 -11.61 11.33 -32.52
CA ALA A 128 -12.70 10.42 -32.80
C ALA A 128 -13.88 10.73 -31.88
N THR A 129 -14.98 11.23 -32.42
CA THR A 129 -16.21 11.46 -31.66
C THR A 129 -17.15 10.27 -31.82
N ILE A 130 -17.48 9.62 -30.71
CA ILE A 130 -18.31 8.41 -30.66
C ILE A 130 -19.63 8.71 -29.95
N GLY A 131 -20.67 8.85 -30.76
CA GLY A 131 -22.06 8.94 -30.33
C GLY A 131 -22.73 7.58 -30.25
N ARG A 132 -24.04 7.57 -30.54
CA ARG A 132 -24.86 6.36 -30.51
C ARG A 132 -24.36 5.32 -31.53
N ALA A 133 -23.69 4.29 -31.04
CA ALA A 133 -23.23 3.13 -31.81
C ALA A 133 -22.71 2.03 -30.87
N ASN A 134 -22.78 0.77 -31.30
CA ASN A 134 -21.97 -0.30 -30.72
C ASN A 134 -20.61 -0.33 -31.42
N ILE A 135 -19.53 -0.42 -30.64
CA ILE A 135 -18.16 -0.60 -31.14
C ILE A 135 -17.61 -1.89 -30.52
N SER A 136 -17.19 -2.82 -31.36
CA SER A 136 -16.62 -4.11 -30.94
C SER A 136 -15.30 -4.36 -31.66
N ILE A 137 -14.18 -4.25 -30.94
CA ILE A 137 -12.83 -4.43 -31.50
C ILE A 137 -12.21 -5.71 -30.94
N SER A 138 -11.92 -6.68 -31.79
CA SER A 138 -11.40 -7.99 -31.36
C SER A 138 -9.88 -8.04 -31.16
N GLY A 139 -9.16 -7.06 -31.69
CA GLY A 139 -7.73 -6.81 -31.48
C GLY A 139 -7.54 -5.58 -30.60
N THR A 140 -6.85 -4.55 -31.11
CA THR A 140 -6.46 -3.40 -30.29
C THR A 140 -7.14 -2.11 -30.75
N LEU A 141 -7.69 -1.35 -29.79
CA LEU A 141 -7.94 0.08 -29.93
C LEU A 141 -6.67 0.84 -29.58
N SER A 142 -6.09 1.54 -30.55
CA SER A 142 -4.87 2.34 -30.42
C SER A 142 -5.20 3.83 -30.46
N ILE A 143 -4.96 4.55 -29.37
CA ILE A 143 -5.31 5.96 -29.20
C ILE A 143 -4.04 6.79 -29.13
N SER A 144 -3.75 7.55 -30.19
CA SER A 144 -2.67 8.56 -30.20
C SER A 144 -3.21 10.00 -30.29
N GLY A 145 -4.47 10.15 -30.70
CA GLY A 145 -5.23 11.40 -30.60
C GLY A 145 -6.21 11.36 -29.43
N SER A 146 -7.40 11.93 -29.62
CA SER A 146 -8.46 11.93 -28.61
C SER A 146 -9.62 11.00 -28.98
N TYR A 147 -9.99 10.09 -28.09
CA TYR A 147 -11.23 9.32 -28.13
C TYR A 147 -12.28 9.99 -27.26
N LEU A 148 -13.29 10.59 -27.89
CA LEU A 148 -14.36 11.32 -27.22
C LEU A 148 -15.67 10.53 -27.27
N ILE A 149 -16.17 10.08 -26.13
CA ILE A 149 -17.52 9.51 -26.04
C ILE A 149 -18.52 10.63 -25.70
N ASN A 150 -19.55 10.80 -26.53
CA ASN A 150 -20.57 11.85 -26.34
C ASN A 150 -22.02 11.35 -26.26
N ASP A 151 -22.26 10.03 -26.31
CA ASP A 151 -23.56 9.40 -26.09
C ASP A 151 -23.39 8.09 -25.29
N LEU A 152 -24.31 7.81 -24.34
CA LEU A 152 -24.29 6.59 -23.52
C LEU A 152 -24.83 5.35 -24.25
N THR A 153 -25.48 5.55 -25.39
CA THR A 153 -26.17 4.50 -26.12
C THR A 153 -25.19 3.66 -26.91
N GLY A 154 -25.31 2.35 -26.73
CA GLY A 154 -24.54 1.34 -27.44
C GLY A 154 -23.27 0.93 -26.70
N THR A 155 -22.92 -0.34 -26.85
CA THR A 155 -21.83 -0.98 -26.12
C THR A 155 -20.47 -0.62 -26.69
N LYS A 156 -19.46 -0.47 -25.83
CA LYS A 156 -18.06 -0.23 -26.22
C LYS A 156 -17.21 -1.36 -25.66
N THR A 157 -16.83 -2.31 -26.51
CA THR A 157 -16.08 -3.50 -26.13
C THR A 157 -14.79 -3.59 -26.93
N PHE A 158 -13.67 -3.73 -26.23
CA PHE A 158 -12.34 -3.80 -26.81
C PHE A 158 -11.61 -5.01 -26.26
N ALA A 159 -10.94 -5.80 -27.10
CA ALA A 159 -10.09 -6.86 -26.59
C ALA A 159 -8.86 -6.28 -25.89
N ASN A 160 -8.18 -5.31 -26.51
CA ASN A 160 -7.13 -4.55 -25.87
C ASN A 160 -7.27 -3.06 -26.17
N VAL A 161 -6.75 -2.24 -25.27
CA VAL A 161 -6.66 -0.80 -25.43
C VAL A 161 -5.22 -0.37 -25.20
N ALA A 162 -4.68 0.45 -26.09
CA ALA A 162 -3.41 1.14 -25.93
C ALA A 162 -3.64 2.64 -26.05
N LEU A 163 -3.49 3.38 -24.96
CA LEU A 163 -3.32 4.84 -25.00
C LEU A 163 -1.83 5.10 -25.18
N ASN A 164 -1.48 5.50 -26.38
CA ASN A 164 -0.11 5.82 -26.75
C ASN A 164 0.26 7.21 -26.25
N SER A 165 1.47 7.67 -26.59
CA SER A 165 1.97 8.94 -26.11
C SER A 165 1.08 10.11 -26.56
N GLY A 166 0.65 10.94 -25.61
CA GLY A 166 -0.32 12.02 -25.81
C GLY A 166 -1.76 11.56 -26.11
N GLY A 167 -2.03 10.27 -26.04
CA GLY A 167 -3.37 9.71 -26.25
C GLY A 167 -4.33 10.10 -25.14
N ASP A 168 -5.49 10.61 -25.52
CA ASP A 168 -6.49 11.16 -24.60
C ASP A 168 -7.79 10.37 -24.74
N TRP A 169 -8.22 9.71 -23.67
CA TRP A 169 -9.56 9.17 -23.57
C TRP A 169 -10.43 10.12 -22.75
N THR A 170 -11.27 10.88 -23.45
CA THR A 170 -12.22 11.81 -22.84
C THR A 170 -13.65 11.25 -22.90
N ALA A 171 -14.38 11.27 -21.79
CA ALA A 171 -15.80 10.91 -21.82
C ALA A 171 -16.67 11.92 -21.08
N ASN A 172 -17.07 12.99 -21.75
CA ASN A 172 -17.84 14.11 -21.17
C ASN A 172 -19.32 13.78 -20.88
N ILE A 173 -19.62 12.53 -20.58
CA ILE A 173 -20.96 12.01 -20.28
C ILE A 173 -20.89 11.15 -19.03
N ASN A 174 -21.96 11.15 -18.24
CA ASN A 174 -21.95 10.45 -16.96
C ASN A 174 -22.03 8.92 -17.17
N ASN A 175 -20.97 8.20 -16.81
CA ASN A 175 -20.90 6.73 -16.72
C ASN A 175 -21.12 5.91 -18.01
N PRO A 176 -20.41 6.18 -19.13
CA PRO A 176 -20.37 5.21 -20.23
C PRO A 176 -19.69 3.92 -19.76
N VAL A 177 -20.32 2.78 -20.07
CA VAL A 177 -19.77 1.46 -19.73
C VAL A 177 -18.79 1.03 -20.82
N ILE A 178 -17.53 0.81 -20.42
CA ILE A 178 -16.42 0.46 -21.29
C ILE A 178 -15.86 -0.87 -20.82
N THR A 179 -15.93 -1.88 -21.68
CA THR A 179 -15.43 -3.23 -21.37
C THR A 179 -14.15 -3.50 -22.15
N ILE A 180 -13.07 -3.78 -21.43
CA ILE A 180 -11.79 -4.21 -21.99
C ILE A 180 -11.59 -5.67 -21.57
N THR A 181 -11.72 -6.61 -22.50
CA THR A 181 -11.69 -8.05 -22.18
C THR A 181 -10.27 -8.60 -22.01
N GLY A 182 -9.27 -7.84 -22.42
CA GLY A 182 -7.84 -8.09 -22.23
C GLY A 182 -7.22 -6.92 -21.48
N ASN A 183 -6.14 -6.36 -22.04
CA ASN A 183 -5.30 -5.41 -21.30
C ASN A 183 -5.60 -3.94 -21.66
N LEU A 184 -5.42 -3.07 -20.67
CA LEU A 184 -5.24 -1.63 -20.88
C LEU A 184 -3.74 -1.32 -20.77
N THR A 185 -3.19 -0.65 -21.76
CA THR A 185 -1.82 -0.13 -21.73
C THR A 185 -1.84 1.39 -21.86
N MET A 186 -1.14 2.09 -20.97
CA MET A 186 -0.94 3.55 -21.01
C MET A 186 0.56 3.87 -21.12
N THR A 187 0.92 4.85 -21.95
CA THR A 187 2.32 5.30 -22.13
C THR A 187 2.47 6.82 -21.91
N ASP A 188 3.66 7.37 -22.15
CA ASP A 188 4.04 8.74 -21.80
C ASP A 188 3.06 9.83 -22.25
N GLY A 189 2.46 10.56 -21.30
CA GLY A 189 1.53 11.66 -21.55
C GLY A 189 0.12 11.21 -21.93
N SER A 190 -0.20 9.92 -21.75
CA SER A 190 -1.57 9.45 -21.93
C SER A 190 -2.47 9.84 -20.76
N VAL A 191 -3.74 10.09 -21.05
CA VAL A 191 -4.71 10.54 -20.06
C VAL A 191 -6.07 9.84 -20.23
N ILE A 192 -6.68 9.47 -19.10
CA ILE A 192 -8.11 9.18 -19.01
C ILE A 192 -8.76 10.31 -18.20
N GLN A 193 -9.58 11.13 -18.87
CA GLN A 193 -10.09 12.39 -18.32
C GLN A 193 -11.56 12.67 -18.68
N GLY A 194 -12.12 13.69 -18.04
CA GLY A 194 -13.26 14.41 -18.60
C GLY A 194 -13.91 15.44 -17.70
N SER A 195 -14.93 16.10 -18.25
CA SER A 195 -15.67 17.19 -17.60
C SER A 195 -17.01 16.71 -17.03
N GLY A 196 -17.37 17.14 -15.81
CA GLY A 196 -18.60 16.72 -15.10
C GLY A 196 -18.37 15.73 -13.93
N GLY A 197 -19.41 14.91 -13.64
CA GLY A 197 -19.39 13.80 -12.66
C GLY A 197 -18.55 12.60 -13.11
N ASN A 198 -18.77 11.39 -12.59
CA ASN A 198 -17.99 10.19 -13.00
C ASN A 198 -18.06 9.98 -14.54
N VAL A 199 -16.89 9.92 -15.17
CA VAL A 199 -16.71 10.13 -16.62
C VAL A 199 -16.60 8.80 -17.39
N GLY A 200 -16.58 7.65 -16.73
CA GLY A 200 -16.53 6.35 -17.40
C GLY A 200 -16.41 5.20 -16.42
N GLN A 201 -17.04 4.07 -16.74
CA GLN A 201 -16.89 2.81 -16.01
C GLN A 201 -16.03 1.86 -16.83
N PHE A 202 -14.73 1.87 -16.54
CA PHE A 202 -13.75 1.00 -17.19
C PHE A 202 -13.66 -0.31 -16.43
N THR A 203 -14.05 -1.41 -17.07
CA THR A 203 -13.80 -2.77 -16.56
C THR A 203 -12.74 -3.43 -17.42
N ILE A 204 -11.58 -3.71 -16.83
CA ILE A 204 -10.44 -4.35 -17.49
C ILE A 204 -10.34 -5.78 -16.94
N ALA A 205 -10.63 -6.77 -17.77
CA ALA A 205 -10.57 -8.18 -17.38
C ALA A 205 -9.13 -8.70 -17.31
N GLY A 206 -8.21 -8.15 -18.10
CA GLY A 206 -6.78 -8.42 -18.03
C GLY A 206 -6.05 -7.45 -17.10
N SER A 207 -4.78 -7.21 -17.41
CA SER A 207 -3.90 -6.31 -16.66
C SER A 207 -4.07 -4.85 -17.10
N PHE A 208 -3.81 -3.95 -16.16
CA PHE A 208 -3.50 -2.55 -16.47
C PHE A 208 -1.98 -2.37 -16.47
N ILE A 209 -1.40 -1.93 -17.57
CA ILE A 209 0.04 -1.75 -17.74
C ILE A 209 0.33 -0.27 -17.99
N CYS A 210 1.11 0.35 -17.12
CA CYS A 210 1.60 1.71 -17.32
C CYS A 210 3.09 1.67 -17.67
N ASN A 211 3.43 2.11 -18.88
CA ASN A 211 4.77 2.17 -19.44
C ASN A 211 5.21 3.62 -19.69
N ALA A 212 4.85 4.53 -18.78
CA ALA A 212 5.23 5.94 -18.88
C ALA A 212 6.60 6.21 -18.24
N ALA A 213 7.67 5.80 -18.91
CA ALA A 213 9.03 5.87 -18.36
C ALA A 213 9.67 7.27 -18.43
N ALA A 214 9.19 8.15 -19.34
CA ALA A 214 9.73 9.49 -19.55
C ALA A 214 8.73 10.61 -19.22
N GLY A 215 7.46 10.28 -18.98
CA GLY A 215 6.40 11.19 -18.54
C GLY A 215 5.42 10.49 -17.60
N THR A 216 4.19 11.01 -17.49
CA THR A 216 3.14 10.44 -16.64
C THR A 216 2.04 9.78 -17.47
N SER A 217 1.38 8.77 -16.90
CA SER A 217 0.04 8.35 -17.32
C SER A 217 -0.95 8.84 -16.27
N ASP A 218 -1.89 9.67 -16.69
CA ASP A 218 -2.80 10.35 -15.77
C ASP A 218 -4.19 9.70 -15.81
N ILE A 219 -4.70 9.40 -14.62
CA ILE A 219 -6.09 8.99 -14.43
C ILE A 219 -6.77 10.06 -13.58
N GLU A 220 -7.71 10.77 -14.19
CA GLU A 220 -8.53 11.77 -13.50
C GLU A 220 -9.81 11.11 -12.97
N LYS A 221 -10.95 11.58 -13.48
CA LYS A 221 -12.26 11.19 -13.05
C LYS A 221 -12.67 9.93 -13.80
N CYS A 222 -12.70 8.78 -13.14
CA CYS A 222 -13.33 7.57 -13.68
C CYS A 222 -13.57 6.53 -12.59
N ASP A 223 -14.55 5.67 -12.83
CA ASP A 223 -14.64 4.38 -12.16
C ASP A 223 -13.75 3.40 -12.95
N LEU A 224 -12.72 2.88 -12.30
CA LEU A 224 -11.77 1.93 -12.87
C LEU A 224 -11.83 0.64 -12.07
N THR A 225 -12.04 -0.49 -12.73
CA THR A 225 -11.93 -1.83 -12.14
C THR A 225 -10.96 -2.66 -12.96
N VAL A 226 -9.85 -3.07 -12.34
CA VAL A 226 -8.83 -3.93 -12.95
C VAL A 226 -8.88 -5.31 -12.31
N GLN A 227 -9.22 -6.34 -13.08
CA GLN A 227 -9.30 -7.72 -12.61
C GLN A 227 -7.92 -8.39 -12.57
N GLY A 228 -7.07 -8.12 -13.55
CA GLY A 228 -5.67 -8.55 -13.55
C GLY A 228 -4.78 -7.64 -12.70
N VAL A 229 -3.49 -7.93 -12.71
CA VAL A 229 -2.49 -7.17 -11.96
C VAL A 229 -2.29 -5.80 -12.63
N THR A 230 -2.26 -4.73 -11.84
CA THR A 230 -1.75 -3.44 -12.31
C THR A 230 -0.22 -3.45 -12.25
N ILE A 231 0.44 -3.26 -13.39
CA ILE A 231 1.89 -3.32 -13.55
C ILE A 231 2.40 -1.93 -13.94
N LEU A 232 3.32 -1.41 -13.13
CA LEU A 232 3.93 -0.10 -13.32
C LEU A 232 5.39 -0.26 -13.75
N ASN A 233 5.69 0.17 -14.96
CA ASN A 233 7.03 0.34 -15.52
C ASN A 233 7.40 1.83 -15.66
N GLY A 234 6.53 2.73 -15.20
CA GLY A 234 6.64 4.18 -15.32
C GLY A 234 5.81 4.89 -14.24
N GLU A 235 5.49 6.16 -14.43
CA GLU A 235 4.69 6.94 -13.48
C GLU A 235 3.19 6.87 -13.81
N LEU A 236 2.39 6.34 -12.88
CA LEU A 236 0.94 6.46 -12.88
C LEU A 236 0.54 7.49 -11.83
N ARG A 237 -0.27 8.47 -12.23
CA ARG A 237 -0.72 9.54 -11.35
C ARG A 237 -2.24 9.67 -11.33
N PHE A 238 -2.78 9.82 -10.12
CA PHE A 238 -4.13 10.34 -9.94
C PHE A 238 -4.10 11.86 -9.84
N THR A 239 -4.93 12.52 -10.64
CA THR A 239 -4.91 13.99 -10.79
C THR A 239 -6.19 14.67 -10.31
N ALA A 240 -7.20 13.91 -9.86
CA ALA A 240 -8.40 14.42 -9.21
C ALA A 240 -8.76 13.57 -7.97
N SER A 241 -9.20 14.18 -6.87
CA SER A 241 -9.62 13.47 -5.64
C SER A 241 -11.14 13.30 -5.58
N GLY A 242 -11.60 12.16 -5.06
CA GLY A 242 -13.02 11.80 -4.98
C GLY A 242 -13.64 11.60 -6.36
N ALA A 243 -12.82 11.22 -7.34
CA ALA A 243 -13.15 11.32 -8.75
C ALA A 243 -13.43 9.94 -9.36
N GLY A 244 -14.44 9.26 -8.82
CA GLY A 244 -14.78 7.88 -9.17
C GLY A 244 -13.94 6.84 -8.41
N THR A 245 -14.41 5.60 -8.44
CA THR A 245 -13.85 4.49 -7.66
C THR A 245 -12.74 3.81 -8.43
N LYS A 246 -11.54 3.75 -7.85
CA LYS A 246 -10.41 3.00 -8.43
C LYS A 246 -10.26 1.66 -7.70
N THR A 247 -10.45 0.56 -8.40
CA THR A 247 -10.46 -0.81 -7.84
C THR A 247 -9.42 -1.68 -8.54
N PHE A 248 -8.49 -2.22 -7.75
CA PHE A 248 -7.38 -3.05 -8.19
C PHE A 248 -7.53 -4.47 -7.62
N ASN A 249 -8.23 -5.34 -8.35
CA ASN A 249 -8.54 -6.71 -7.90
C ASN A 249 -7.39 -7.70 -8.09
N GLY A 250 -6.51 -7.50 -9.08
CA GLY A 250 -5.32 -8.33 -9.22
C GLY A 250 -4.13 -7.88 -8.38
N GLY A 251 -4.27 -6.80 -7.61
CA GLY A 251 -3.16 -6.17 -6.88
C GLY A 251 -2.33 -5.23 -7.75
N ILE A 252 -1.21 -4.75 -7.19
CA ILE A 252 -0.34 -3.74 -7.79
C ILE A 252 1.12 -4.18 -7.70
N LEU A 253 1.82 -4.13 -8.83
CA LEU A 253 3.26 -4.35 -8.94
C LEU A 253 3.93 -3.09 -9.49
N LEU A 254 4.83 -2.50 -8.70
CA LEU A 254 5.76 -1.47 -9.16
C LEU A 254 7.09 -2.14 -9.48
N ASN A 255 7.57 -1.97 -10.71
CA ASN A 255 8.93 -2.36 -11.09
C ASN A 255 9.93 -1.27 -10.69
N ALA A 256 11.21 -1.60 -10.71
CA ALA A 256 12.27 -0.65 -10.37
C ALA A 256 12.19 0.62 -11.23
N GLY A 257 12.28 1.79 -10.59
CA GLY A 257 12.19 3.10 -11.26
C GLY A 257 10.76 3.58 -11.56
N SER A 258 9.73 2.78 -11.32
CA SER A 258 8.33 3.20 -11.50
C SER A 258 7.80 4.02 -10.31
N GLN A 259 6.70 4.73 -10.51
CA GLN A 259 6.06 5.55 -9.48
C GLN A 259 4.54 5.35 -9.47
N PHE A 260 3.99 5.15 -8.27
CA PHE A 260 2.55 5.27 -8.00
C PHE A 260 2.32 6.59 -7.26
N ASP A 261 1.71 7.55 -7.94
CA ASP A 261 1.41 8.88 -7.42
C ASP A 261 -0.08 9.02 -7.11
N ASN A 262 -0.41 9.05 -5.82
CA ASN A 262 -1.74 9.38 -5.31
C ASN A 262 -1.70 10.64 -4.43
N THR A 263 -0.84 11.62 -4.75
CA THR A 263 -0.70 12.89 -4.02
C THR A 263 -2.02 13.66 -3.88
N VAL A 264 -2.88 13.57 -4.90
CA VAL A 264 -4.21 14.17 -4.90
C VAL A 264 -5.13 13.57 -3.83
N GLY A 265 -4.90 12.33 -3.43
CA GLY A 265 -5.60 11.65 -2.35
C GLY A 265 -6.93 11.03 -2.74
N GLU A 266 -6.90 10.16 -3.74
CA GLU A 266 -7.97 9.21 -4.04
C GLU A 266 -8.03 8.07 -3.01
N ASP A 267 -9.19 7.43 -2.90
CA ASP A 267 -9.48 6.32 -1.97
C ASP A 267 -9.60 4.98 -2.72
N PRO A 268 -8.48 4.36 -3.16
CA PRO A 268 -8.54 3.15 -3.97
C PRO A 268 -8.94 1.91 -3.15
N PHE A 269 -9.65 0.99 -3.80
CA PHE A 269 -9.90 -0.37 -3.32
C PHE A 269 -8.80 -1.31 -3.83
N ILE A 270 -8.09 -1.97 -2.92
CA ILE A 270 -7.01 -2.92 -3.22
C ILE A 270 -7.46 -4.31 -2.78
N ASN A 271 -7.75 -5.20 -3.72
CA ASN A 271 -8.19 -6.56 -3.43
C ASN A 271 -7.15 -7.60 -3.89
N GLY A 272 -5.87 -7.25 -3.74
CA GLY A 272 -4.73 -8.09 -4.11
C GLY A 272 -3.44 -7.65 -3.41
N ASN A 273 -2.32 -8.31 -3.73
CA ASN A 273 -1.01 -7.98 -3.16
C ASN A 273 -0.49 -6.65 -3.70
N ILE A 274 0.27 -5.93 -2.87
CA ILE A 274 1.10 -4.80 -3.30
C ILE A 274 2.58 -5.21 -3.22
N VAL A 275 3.29 -5.08 -4.33
CA VAL A 275 4.75 -5.23 -4.41
C VAL A 275 5.34 -3.92 -4.92
N ASN A 276 5.98 -3.17 -4.03
CA ASN A 276 6.57 -1.89 -4.38
C ASN A 276 8.09 -2.01 -4.64
N ASN A 277 8.56 -2.15 -5.88
CA ASN A 277 10.00 -2.03 -6.17
C ASN A 277 10.39 -0.63 -6.69
N GLY A 278 9.44 0.31 -6.71
CA GLY A 278 9.62 1.68 -7.18
C GLY A 278 9.45 2.71 -6.07
N THR A 279 8.83 3.84 -6.41
CA THR A 279 8.48 4.94 -5.52
C THR A 279 6.97 4.95 -5.27
N TRP A 280 6.59 5.07 -4.00
CA TRP A 280 5.19 5.21 -3.59
C TRP A 280 5.00 6.58 -2.94
N SER A 281 4.39 7.50 -3.67
CA SER A 281 4.18 8.87 -3.20
C SER A 281 2.95 8.94 -2.28
N ASP A 282 3.01 9.78 -1.25
CA ASP A 282 1.93 9.93 -0.29
C ASP A 282 0.80 10.79 -0.85
N GLY A 283 -0.44 10.48 -0.50
CA GLY A 283 -1.57 11.37 -0.71
C GLY A 283 -1.74 12.35 0.42
N SER A 284 -1.26 13.59 0.22
CA SER A 284 -1.51 14.70 1.14
C SER A 284 -2.89 15.32 0.95
N GLY A 285 -3.49 15.16 -0.24
CA GLY A 285 -4.87 15.55 -0.54
C GLY A 285 -5.93 14.57 -0.03
N GLY A 286 -7.20 14.97 -0.15
CA GLY A 286 -8.38 14.13 0.08
C GLY A 286 -8.40 13.34 1.41
N ALA A 287 -9.08 12.19 1.41
CA ALA A 287 -8.99 11.21 2.49
C ALA A 287 -7.80 10.26 2.28
N CYS A 288 -7.48 9.87 1.05
CA CYS A 288 -6.37 9.00 0.68
C CYS A 288 -6.29 7.70 1.51
N THR A 289 -7.43 7.02 1.64
CA THR A 289 -7.55 5.75 2.37
C THR A 289 -7.50 4.58 1.39
N TYR A 290 -6.44 3.78 1.51
CA TYR A 290 -6.29 2.51 0.79
C TYR A 290 -7.16 1.45 1.45
N THR A 291 -8.24 1.06 0.79
CA THR A 291 -9.21 0.10 1.33
C THR A 291 -8.93 -1.30 0.82
N PHE A 292 -8.54 -2.22 1.71
CA PHE A 292 -8.42 -3.64 1.42
C PHE A 292 -9.74 -4.35 1.68
N GLY A 293 -10.31 -5.00 0.66
CA GLY A 293 -11.63 -5.61 0.70
C GLY A 293 -11.67 -7.02 0.14
N ASN A 294 -12.86 -7.46 -0.30
CA ASN A 294 -13.09 -8.70 -1.04
C ASN A 294 -12.45 -9.97 -0.42
N ALA A 295 -12.81 -10.28 0.83
CA ALA A 295 -12.45 -11.48 1.60
C ALA A 295 -11.27 -12.31 1.03
N GLY A 296 -10.07 -12.07 1.55
CA GLY A 296 -8.85 -12.69 1.04
C GLY A 296 -7.66 -12.43 1.96
N ASN A 297 -6.52 -13.02 1.61
CA ASN A 297 -5.25 -12.79 2.31
C ASN A 297 -4.29 -12.09 1.35
N TYR A 298 -3.84 -10.88 1.71
CA TYR A 298 -2.99 -10.05 0.89
C TYR A 298 -1.71 -9.66 1.60
N THR A 299 -0.68 -9.35 0.84
CA THR A 299 0.60 -8.89 1.36
C THR A 299 0.97 -7.51 0.82
N ILE A 300 1.67 -6.74 1.65
CA ILE A 300 2.32 -5.48 1.25
C ILE A 300 3.83 -5.68 1.41
N SER A 301 4.62 -5.52 0.34
CA SER A 301 6.07 -5.79 0.34
C SER A 301 6.86 -4.84 -0.55
N GLY A 302 8.20 -4.94 -0.47
CA GLY A 302 9.15 -4.12 -1.24
C GLY A 302 9.65 -2.89 -0.49
N ASN A 303 9.97 -1.85 -1.25
CA ASN A 303 10.42 -0.55 -0.79
C ASN A 303 9.39 0.11 0.16
N PRO A 304 9.84 1.03 1.04
CA PRO A 304 8.96 1.72 1.96
C PRO A 304 7.78 2.41 1.26
N MET A 305 6.61 2.35 1.88
CA MET A 305 5.39 3.01 1.42
C MET A 305 4.88 3.98 2.48
N ILE A 306 4.41 5.14 2.03
CA ILE A 306 3.70 6.10 2.87
C ILE A 306 2.23 6.09 2.45
N MET A 307 1.35 5.81 3.39
CA MET A 307 -0.09 5.76 3.17
C MET A 307 -0.79 6.69 4.15
N SER A 308 -1.75 7.46 3.65
CA SER A 308 -2.57 8.32 4.50
C SER A 308 -3.42 7.51 5.46
N GLY A 309 -4.18 6.55 4.94
CA GLY A 309 -4.88 5.55 5.72
C GLY A 309 -4.93 4.19 5.04
N ILE A 310 -5.13 3.16 5.83
CA ILE A 310 -5.33 1.76 5.47
C ILE A 310 -6.63 1.34 6.18
N LYS A 311 -7.60 0.88 5.40
CA LYS A 311 -8.86 0.34 5.91
C LYS A 311 -8.98 -1.11 5.47
N ILE A 312 -9.20 -2.04 6.39
CA ILE A 312 -9.30 -3.47 6.07
C ILE A 312 -10.71 -3.95 6.40
N LEU A 313 -11.45 -4.40 5.38
CA LEU A 313 -12.83 -4.85 5.53
C LEU A 313 -12.91 -6.24 6.17
N ALA A 314 -14.10 -6.59 6.67
CA ALA A 314 -14.36 -7.88 7.29
C ALA A 314 -14.05 -9.04 6.33
N GLY A 315 -13.42 -10.09 6.87
CA GLY A 315 -13.01 -11.27 6.10
C GLY A 315 -11.70 -11.09 5.32
N THR A 316 -11.08 -9.91 5.34
CA THR A 316 -9.80 -9.65 4.69
C THR A 316 -8.65 -9.62 5.71
N THR A 317 -7.54 -10.23 5.35
CA THR A 317 -6.26 -10.20 6.08
C THR A 317 -5.21 -9.50 5.25
N VAL A 318 -4.47 -8.57 5.84
CA VAL A 318 -3.31 -7.92 5.21
C VAL A 318 -2.07 -8.15 6.06
N THR A 319 -1.02 -8.68 5.45
CA THR A 319 0.28 -8.88 6.09
C THR A 319 1.30 -7.90 5.52
N ASN A 320 1.83 -7.01 6.37
CA ASN A 320 2.98 -6.20 6.01
C ASN A 320 4.27 -7.03 6.09
N LEU A 321 5.01 -7.08 4.99
CA LEU A 321 6.30 -7.74 4.85
C LEU A 321 7.45 -6.75 4.62
N GLY A 322 7.15 -5.46 4.48
CA GLY A 322 8.10 -4.38 4.24
C GLY A 322 7.95 -3.25 5.25
N ALA A 323 8.16 -2.01 4.80
CA ALA A 323 8.03 -0.83 5.62
C ALA A 323 6.81 0.01 5.21
N ILE A 324 5.93 0.31 6.16
CA ILE A 324 4.74 1.15 5.96
C ILE A 324 4.77 2.29 6.97
N THR A 325 4.54 3.51 6.50
CA THR A 325 4.22 4.66 7.34
C THR A 325 2.78 5.08 7.12
N VAL A 326 1.98 5.08 8.17
CA VAL A 326 0.58 5.52 8.18
C VAL A 326 0.49 6.91 8.78
N ILE A 327 0.04 7.90 8.01
CA ILE A 327 0.20 9.32 8.39
C ILE A 327 -1.04 10.00 8.97
N LYS A 328 -2.27 9.58 8.63
CA LYS A 328 -3.49 10.21 9.18
C LYS A 328 -3.90 9.61 10.52
N ASN A 329 -4.63 10.42 11.30
CA ASN A 329 -5.30 9.97 12.53
C ASN A 329 -6.29 8.84 12.21
N ASN A 330 -6.32 7.80 13.06
CA ASN A 330 -7.06 6.57 12.75
C ASN A 330 -6.69 6.00 11.36
N GLY A 331 -5.42 6.12 10.97
CA GLY A 331 -4.99 5.69 9.65
C GLY A 331 -4.89 4.17 9.49
N LEU A 332 -5.05 3.36 10.55
CA LEU A 332 -5.21 1.91 10.42
C LEU A 332 -6.55 1.51 11.04
N THR A 333 -7.50 1.11 10.20
CA THR A 333 -8.90 0.88 10.59
C THR A 333 -9.51 -0.38 9.99
N GLY A 334 -10.68 -0.76 10.50
CA GLY A 334 -11.60 -1.67 9.84
C GLY A 334 -11.86 -2.96 10.61
N ALA A 335 -12.72 -3.80 10.04
CA ALA A 335 -13.20 -5.04 10.67
C ALA A 335 -12.37 -6.29 10.30
N GLY A 336 -11.34 -6.13 9.46
CA GLY A 336 -10.43 -7.20 9.07
C GLY A 336 -9.22 -7.34 10.00
N SER A 337 -8.21 -8.06 9.50
CA SER A 337 -7.00 -8.40 10.25
C SER A 337 -5.75 -7.78 9.62
N PHE A 338 -4.89 -7.19 10.44
CA PHE A 338 -3.57 -6.72 10.05
C PHE A 338 -2.47 -7.46 10.82
N TYR A 339 -1.51 -8.02 10.08
CA TYR A 339 -0.31 -8.63 10.65
C TYR A 339 0.89 -7.77 10.26
N ASN A 340 1.67 -7.34 11.24
CA ASN A 340 2.94 -6.68 10.97
C ASN A 340 4.06 -7.72 11.06
N GLY A 341 4.43 -8.29 9.92
CA GLY A 341 5.42 -9.37 9.81
C GLY A 341 4.82 -10.77 9.79
N ASN A 342 5.57 -11.70 9.21
CA ASN A 342 5.28 -13.12 9.05
C ASN A 342 6.23 -14.03 9.85
N GLY A 343 7.04 -13.44 10.74
CA GLY A 343 8.07 -14.13 11.52
C GLY A 343 9.41 -14.33 10.80
N THR A 344 9.56 -13.89 9.54
CA THR A 344 10.83 -13.94 8.81
C THR A 344 11.25 -12.58 8.25
N SER A 345 10.30 -11.82 7.70
CA SER A 345 10.52 -10.48 7.17
C SER A 345 10.77 -9.45 8.28
N ASN A 346 11.67 -8.49 8.01
CA ASN A 346 11.90 -7.31 8.86
C ASN A 346 10.80 -6.27 8.66
N ALA A 347 9.57 -6.60 9.03
CA ALA A 347 8.43 -5.71 8.87
C ALA A 347 8.55 -4.48 9.78
N TYR A 348 8.15 -3.32 9.24
CA TYR A 348 8.17 -2.05 9.95
C TYR A 348 6.85 -1.31 9.73
N LEU A 349 6.21 -0.88 10.82
CA LEU A 349 5.02 -0.01 10.78
C LEU A 349 5.28 1.23 11.62
N ALA A 350 5.26 2.41 10.99
CA ALA A 350 5.20 3.69 11.68
C ALA A 350 3.78 4.25 11.68
N LEU A 351 3.27 4.58 12.86
CA LEU A 351 1.98 5.23 13.08
C LEU A 351 2.25 6.70 13.46
N ARG A 352 1.99 7.62 12.53
CA ARG A 352 2.16 9.07 12.77
C ARG A 352 0.86 9.79 13.16
N GLY A 353 -0.29 9.14 12.99
CA GLY A 353 -1.57 9.65 13.49
C GLY A 353 -1.61 9.70 15.03
N ASN A 354 -2.31 10.68 15.59
CA ASN A 354 -2.38 10.98 17.03
C ASN A 354 -3.17 9.94 17.85
N THR A 355 -3.88 9.03 17.19
CA THR A 355 -4.53 7.87 17.80
C THR A 355 -3.88 6.62 17.22
N GLY A 356 -3.61 5.60 18.07
CA GLY A 356 -2.82 4.44 17.65
C GLY A 356 -3.37 3.74 16.41
N TYR A 357 -4.51 3.05 16.54
CA TYR A 357 -5.26 2.44 15.44
C TYR A 357 -6.66 2.07 15.92
N ASN A 358 -7.57 1.76 14.97
CA ASN A 358 -8.94 1.32 15.24
C ASN A 358 -9.31 0.17 14.28
N ILE A 359 -8.50 -0.88 14.30
CA ILE A 359 -8.71 -2.13 13.57
C ILE A 359 -9.13 -3.23 14.54
N THR A 360 -10.02 -4.13 14.12
CA THR A 360 -10.54 -5.21 14.97
C THR A 360 -9.48 -6.24 15.34
N PHE A 361 -8.57 -6.57 14.42
CA PHE A 361 -7.47 -7.47 14.70
C PHE A 361 -6.13 -6.91 14.21
N PHE A 362 -5.19 -6.80 15.14
CA PHE A 362 -3.81 -6.42 14.92
C PHE A 362 -2.85 -7.36 15.65
N ASP A 363 -2.00 -8.04 14.88
CA ASP A 363 -0.87 -8.80 15.39
C ASP A 363 0.45 -8.05 15.14
N ALA A 364 1.15 -7.72 16.21
CA ALA A 364 2.45 -7.07 16.20
C ALA A 364 3.56 -7.92 16.85
N SER A 365 3.27 -9.20 17.13
CA SER A 365 4.11 -10.10 17.91
C SER A 365 5.11 -10.92 17.08
N SER A 366 4.94 -10.94 15.75
CA SER A 366 5.83 -11.64 14.82
C SER A 366 7.31 -11.29 15.03
N ILE A 367 8.18 -12.29 14.99
CA ILE A 367 9.63 -12.12 15.07
C ILE A 367 10.12 -11.14 13.98
N ASN A 368 11.11 -10.32 14.33
CA ASN A 368 11.74 -9.27 13.51
C ASN A 368 10.86 -8.05 13.17
N ASN A 369 9.60 -8.04 13.62
CA ASN A 369 8.72 -6.91 13.42
C ASN A 369 9.07 -5.70 14.31
N THR A 370 8.82 -4.48 13.82
CA THR A 370 8.89 -3.24 14.61
C THR A 370 7.65 -2.39 14.40
N VAL A 371 7.09 -1.88 15.51
CA VAL A 371 6.04 -0.85 15.49
C VAL A 371 6.57 0.43 16.13
N GLU A 372 6.49 1.53 15.39
CA GLU A 372 6.87 2.87 15.84
C GLU A 372 5.63 3.76 15.98
N TYR A 373 5.52 4.44 17.12
CA TYR A 373 4.57 5.51 17.37
C TYR A 373 5.31 6.85 17.26
N SER A 374 5.10 7.59 16.17
CA SER A 374 5.95 8.73 15.77
C SER A 374 5.20 10.06 15.57
N SER A 375 3.96 10.19 16.06
CA SER A 375 3.20 11.45 15.97
C SER A 375 3.96 12.63 16.62
N THR A 376 3.80 13.83 16.07
CA THR A 376 4.28 15.07 16.69
C THR A 376 3.38 15.56 17.83
N ALA A 377 2.12 15.11 17.87
CA ALA A 377 1.19 15.36 18.96
C ALA A 377 1.10 14.14 19.89
N ASN A 378 0.46 14.34 21.05
CA ASN A 378 0.23 13.27 22.01
C ASN A 378 -0.49 12.10 21.36
N GLN A 379 -0.02 10.89 21.65
CA GLN A 379 -0.41 9.69 20.95
C GLN A 379 -0.59 8.53 21.93
N GLY A 380 -1.77 7.90 21.88
CA GLY A 380 -2.00 6.65 22.59
C GLY A 380 -1.30 5.49 21.86
N ILE A 381 -0.48 4.73 22.58
CA ILE A 381 0.02 3.43 22.14
C ILE A 381 -1.14 2.44 22.26
N GLY A 382 -1.57 1.90 21.13
CA GLY A 382 -2.65 0.91 21.05
C GLY A 382 -2.25 -0.43 21.66
N THR A 383 -3.23 -1.30 21.88
CA THR A 383 -3.05 -2.62 22.51
C THR A 383 -3.37 -3.72 21.49
N PRO A 384 -2.35 -4.38 20.90
CA PRO A 384 -2.57 -5.44 19.90
C PRO A 384 -3.39 -6.57 20.51
N ASN A 385 -3.95 -7.48 19.72
CA ASN A 385 -4.89 -8.48 20.23
C ASN A 385 -4.32 -9.37 21.34
N ALA A 386 -3.01 -9.61 21.35
CA ALA A 386 -2.29 -10.33 22.41
C ALA A 386 -1.61 -9.42 23.44
N SER A 387 -1.93 -8.12 23.47
CA SER A 387 -1.20 -7.07 24.21
C SER A 387 0.31 -7.06 23.96
N THR A 388 0.73 -7.58 22.81
CA THR A 388 2.12 -7.96 22.54
C THR A 388 2.67 -7.24 21.32
N TYR A 389 3.85 -6.63 21.48
CA TYR A 389 4.70 -6.14 20.41
C TYR A 389 5.99 -6.98 20.38
N TYR A 390 6.59 -7.15 19.19
CA TYR A 390 7.95 -7.69 19.12
C TYR A 390 8.98 -6.62 19.48
N ASN A 391 9.13 -5.57 18.65
CA ASN A 391 9.82 -4.33 19.01
C ASN A 391 8.83 -3.16 19.07
N LEU A 392 9.05 -2.25 20.04
CA LEU A 392 8.27 -1.02 20.20
C LEU A 392 9.20 0.20 20.19
N ILE A 393 8.87 1.19 19.37
CA ILE A 393 9.56 2.49 19.33
C ILE A 393 8.57 3.61 19.67
N ALA A 394 8.91 4.43 20.66
CA ALA A 394 8.25 5.70 20.96
C ALA A 394 9.13 6.85 20.42
N SER A 395 8.67 7.58 19.41
CA SER A 395 9.46 8.64 18.76
C SER A 395 8.59 9.86 18.40
N GLY A 396 9.09 10.78 17.59
CA GLY A 396 8.42 12.07 17.34
C GLY A 396 8.48 13.00 18.56
N SER A 397 7.69 14.08 18.56
CA SER A 397 7.71 15.09 19.64
C SER A 397 6.58 14.95 20.66
N GLY A 398 5.54 14.17 20.36
CA GLY A 398 4.40 14.01 21.26
C GLY A 398 4.62 12.97 22.35
N VAL A 399 3.87 13.07 23.45
CA VAL A 399 3.87 12.06 24.52
C VAL A 399 3.23 10.78 24.03
N LYS A 400 3.90 9.64 24.21
CA LYS A 400 3.41 8.31 23.86
C LYS A 400 2.88 7.62 25.10
N SER A 401 1.57 7.50 25.22
CA SER A 401 0.93 6.98 26.43
C SER A 401 0.45 5.55 26.22
N LEU A 402 0.84 4.62 27.09
CA LEU A 402 0.26 3.28 27.08
C LEU A 402 -1.22 3.35 27.39
N SER A 403 -2.04 2.65 26.59
CA SER A 403 -3.48 2.54 26.83
C SER A 403 -3.83 1.41 27.81
N ASN A 404 -3.03 0.34 27.82
CA ASN A 404 -3.17 -0.85 28.66
C ASN A 404 -1.78 -1.45 28.95
N PRO A 405 -1.67 -2.45 29.85
CA PRO A 405 -0.43 -3.18 30.04
C PRO A 405 0.05 -3.85 28.76
N LEU A 406 1.38 -3.88 28.55
CA LEU A 406 1.99 -4.43 27.34
C LEU A 406 3.09 -5.45 27.64
N ILE A 407 3.23 -6.39 26.70
CA ILE A 407 4.38 -7.29 26.59
C ILE A 407 5.17 -6.88 25.36
N ILE A 408 6.47 -6.68 25.51
CA ILE A 408 7.40 -6.42 24.43
C ILE A 408 8.38 -7.58 24.41
N LEU A 409 8.31 -8.42 23.38
CA LEU A 409 9.10 -9.66 23.32
C LEU A 409 10.58 -9.41 23.13
N ASN A 410 10.94 -8.30 22.47
CA ASN A 410 12.31 -7.89 22.21
C ASN A 410 12.54 -6.47 22.74
N ASN A 411 12.89 -5.50 21.91
CA ASN A 411 13.43 -4.22 22.37
C ASN A 411 12.35 -3.13 22.54
N VAL A 412 12.57 -2.27 23.53
CA VAL A 412 11.90 -0.97 23.67
C VAL A 412 12.91 0.14 23.38
N THR A 413 12.55 1.04 22.47
CA THR A 413 13.32 2.27 22.19
C THR A 413 12.46 3.49 22.43
N ILE A 414 12.98 4.43 23.23
CA ILE A 414 12.32 5.68 23.59
C ILE A 414 13.17 6.83 23.05
N SER A 415 12.71 7.48 22.00
CA SER A 415 13.33 8.67 21.41
C SER A 415 12.46 9.94 21.58
N SER A 416 11.28 9.80 22.21
CA SER A 416 10.37 10.88 22.62
C SER A 416 10.07 10.79 24.12
N THR A 417 8.90 11.25 24.59
CA THR A 417 8.39 10.86 25.91
C THR A 417 7.54 9.59 25.83
N LEU A 418 7.86 8.57 26.62
CA LEU A 418 7.01 7.40 26.86
C LEU A 418 6.38 7.49 28.26
N GLN A 419 5.06 7.42 28.34
CA GLN A 419 4.27 7.46 29.56
C GLN A 419 3.51 6.15 29.76
N THR A 420 3.68 5.51 30.91
CA THR A 420 3.00 4.24 31.20
C THR A 420 1.53 4.42 31.54
N SER A 421 1.13 5.60 32.04
CA SER A 421 -0.21 5.84 32.57
C SER A 421 -0.62 4.77 33.61
N ASN A 422 0.33 4.36 34.45
CA ASN A 422 0.20 3.30 35.47
C ASN A 422 0.04 1.87 34.91
N ASN A 423 0.15 1.68 33.60
CA ASN A 423 0.10 0.37 32.97
C ASN A 423 1.46 -0.34 33.04
N ASN A 424 1.46 -1.59 33.48
CA ASN A 424 2.68 -2.40 33.58
C ASN A 424 3.24 -2.76 32.20
N MET A 425 4.56 -2.97 32.15
CA MET A 425 5.28 -3.39 30.94
C MET A 425 6.17 -4.58 31.24
N SER A 426 6.11 -5.62 30.41
CA SER A 426 7.12 -6.70 30.40
C SER A 426 7.99 -6.56 29.17
N VAL A 427 9.30 -6.68 29.32
CA VAL A 427 10.29 -6.51 28.27
C VAL A 427 11.19 -7.72 28.24
N GLY A 428 11.25 -8.40 27.08
CA GLY A 428 12.08 -9.59 26.85
C GLY A 428 13.48 -9.27 26.29
N GLY A 429 13.67 -8.08 25.70
CA GLY A 429 14.94 -7.60 25.15
C GLY A 429 15.49 -6.36 25.86
N ASN A 430 16.20 -5.51 25.12
CA ASN A 430 16.91 -4.35 25.66
C ASN A 430 15.99 -3.12 25.79
N TRP A 431 16.38 -2.24 26.70
CA TRP A 431 15.77 -0.94 26.95
C TRP A 431 16.72 0.18 26.52
N TYR A 432 16.30 0.98 25.55
CA TYR A 432 17.05 2.13 25.06
C TYR A 432 16.27 3.42 25.31
N GLU A 433 16.70 4.21 26.28
CA GLU A 433 16.13 5.52 26.58
C GLU A 433 17.02 6.64 26.02
N ASN A 434 16.63 7.15 24.85
CA ASN A 434 17.21 8.32 24.21
C ASN A 434 16.32 9.58 24.36
N GLY A 435 15.21 9.47 25.10
CA GLY A 435 14.19 10.49 25.27
C GLY A 435 13.85 10.71 26.74
N THR A 436 12.59 10.46 27.12
CA THR A 436 12.15 10.55 28.51
C THR A 436 11.17 9.44 28.84
N PHE A 437 11.44 8.67 29.88
CA PHE A 437 10.48 7.73 30.43
C PHE A 437 9.74 8.32 31.64
N THR A 438 8.40 8.19 31.65
CA THR A 438 7.54 8.63 32.76
C THR A 438 6.79 7.41 33.34
N PRO A 439 7.28 6.83 34.44
CA PRO A 439 6.86 5.51 34.91
C PRO A 439 5.48 5.47 35.57
N GLY A 440 4.91 6.60 36.00
CA GLY A 440 3.69 6.61 36.83
C GLY A 440 3.85 5.71 38.06
N THR A 441 2.86 4.86 38.34
CA THR A 441 2.96 3.79 39.35
C THR A 441 3.24 2.39 38.76
N ALA A 442 3.62 2.33 37.48
CA ALA A 442 3.77 1.07 36.75
C ALA A 442 4.97 0.23 37.22
N THR A 443 4.83 -1.07 37.03
CA THR A 443 5.93 -2.03 37.11
C THR A 443 6.50 -2.31 35.73
N VAL A 444 7.80 -2.13 35.58
CA VAL A 444 8.56 -2.63 34.42
C VAL A 444 9.23 -3.94 34.82
N THR A 445 9.01 -5.00 34.04
CA THR A 445 9.55 -6.34 34.28
C THR A 445 10.50 -6.71 33.15
N PHE A 446 11.76 -6.96 33.47
CA PHE A 446 12.74 -7.53 32.54
C PHE A 446 12.72 -9.05 32.68
N ASN A 447 12.20 -9.76 31.69
CA ASN A 447 11.95 -11.22 31.72
C ASN A 447 12.55 -11.98 30.52
N GLY A 448 13.62 -11.45 29.93
CA GLY A 448 14.31 -12.05 28.79
C GLY A 448 14.97 -13.39 29.08
N LEU A 449 15.28 -14.11 28.00
CA LEU A 449 16.02 -15.39 28.01
C LEU A 449 17.51 -15.22 27.69
N ILE A 450 17.91 -14.04 27.24
CA ILE A 450 19.30 -13.63 26.97
C ILE A 450 19.66 -12.42 27.84
N ASN A 451 20.91 -11.96 27.82
CA ASN A 451 21.29 -10.74 28.56
C ASN A 451 20.45 -9.55 28.05
N GLN A 452 19.81 -8.85 28.97
CA GLN A 452 19.13 -7.59 28.68
C GLN A 452 19.99 -6.43 29.12
N SER A 453 19.95 -5.32 28.39
CA SER A 453 20.59 -4.08 28.81
C SER A 453 19.58 -2.98 29.08
N ILE A 454 19.87 -2.16 30.10
CA ILE A 454 19.22 -0.88 30.35
C ILE A 454 20.23 0.20 30.00
N ASN A 455 19.96 0.92 28.92
CA ASN A 455 20.83 1.92 28.37
C ASN A 455 20.07 3.25 28.23
N SER A 456 20.59 4.27 28.89
CA SER A 456 20.06 5.64 28.90
C SER A 456 21.26 6.59 28.70
N PRO A 457 21.82 6.65 27.49
CA PRO A 457 23.13 7.27 27.27
C PRO A 457 23.06 8.80 27.22
N PHE A 458 21.87 9.36 27.02
CA PHE A 458 21.64 10.81 26.93
C PHE A 458 21.10 11.42 28.22
N ASN A 459 20.85 10.61 29.26
CA ASN A 459 20.45 11.07 30.57
C ASN A 459 21.59 10.87 31.57
N PRO A 460 22.28 11.93 32.01
CA PRO A 460 23.42 11.81 32.93
C PRO A 460 23.01 11.29 34.32
N LEU A 461 21.73 11.42 34.70
CA LEU A 461 21.18 10.90 35.95
C LEU A 461 20.73 9.43 35.84
N GLY A 462 20.72 8.90 34.62
CA GLY A 462 20.29 7.54 34.29
C GLY A 462 18.78 7.32 34.32
N GLU A 463 18.39 6.06 34.19
CA GLU A 463 16.99 5.65 34.03
C GLU A 463 16.25 5.57 35.39
N THR A 464 14.96 5.88 35.41
CA THR A 464 14.13 5.85 36.62
C THR A 464 12.88 4.99 36.42
N PHE A 465 12.76 3.94 37.23
CA PHE A 465 11.56 3.11 37.32
C PHE A 465 10.81 3.37 38.63
N TYR A 466 9.48 3.28 38.59
CA TYR A 466 8.68 3.30 39.83
C TYR A 466 8.77 1.97 40.56
N ASN A 467 8.28 0.91 39.92
CA ASN A 467 8.53 -0.47 40.32
C ASN A 467 9.36 -1.17 39.23
N LEU A 468 10.36 -1.94 39.66
CA LEU A 468 11.21 -2.73 38.77
C LEU A 468 11.18 -4.20 39.21
N THR A 469 10.97 -5.10 38.25
CA THR A 469 11.15 -6.54 38.47
C THR A 469 12.24 -7.06 37.54
N ALA A 470 13.32 -7.57 38.12
CA ALA A 470 14.35 -8.32 37.41
C ALA A 470 14.01 -9.81 37.46
N ALA A 471 13.38 -10.32 36.40
CA ALA A 471 12.92 -11.70 36.25
C ALA A 471 13.59 -12.44 35.08
N ASN A 472 14.64 -11.87 34.49
CA ASN A 472 15.40 -12.48 33.41
C ASN A 472 15.89 -13.87 33.83
N THR A 473 15.57 -14.92 33.08
CA THR A 473 15.99 -16.29 33.42
C THR A 473 17.22 -16.75 32.65
N GLY A 474 17.79 -15.88 31.82
CA GLY A 474 19.01 -16.10 31.04
C GLY A 474 20.26 -15.56 31.73
N MET A 475 21.02 -14.73 31.01
CA MET A 475 22.30 -14.17 31.47
C MET A 475 22.16 -13.01 32.47
N GLY A 476 20.94 -12.53 32.74
CA GLY A 476 20.69 -11.43 33.66
C GLY A 476 20.40 -10.09 32.98
N VAL A 477 20.54 -9.01 33.75
CA VAL A 477 20.31 -7.62 33.32
C VAL A 477 21.56 -6.79 33.56
N SER A 478 22.10 -6.19 32.51
CA SER A 478 23.23 -5.25 32.57
C SER A 478 22.76 -3.80 32.58
N LEU A 479 23.34 -2.97 33.45
CA LEU A 479 23.03 -1.55 33.56
C LEU A 479 24.15 -0.75 32.89
N SER A 480 23.89 -0.26 31.68
CA SER A 480 24.82 0.60 30.94
C SER A 480 24.71 2.08 31.34
N SER A 481 23.71 2.42 32.17
CA SER A 481 23.54 3.72 32.83
C SER A 481 23.19 3.52 34.31
N HIS A 482 23.21 4.60 35.09
CA HIS A 482 22.61 4.60 36.42
C HIS A 482 21.14 4.18 36.35
N VAL A 483 20.64 3.50 37.38
CA VAL A 483 19.23 3.13 37.48
C VAL A 483 18.72 3.46 38.88
N THR A 484 17.58 4.14 38.95
CA THR A 484 16.86 4.39 40.21
C THR A 484 15.52 3.68 40.20
N VAL A 485 15.23 2.90 41.23
CA VAL A 485 13.92 2.31 41.49
C VAL A 485 13.31 3.04 42.68
N THR A 486 12.22 3.77 42.47
CA THR A 486 11.72 4.71 43.47
C THR A 486 10.84 4.08 44.55
N ASN A 487 10.15 2.98 44.23
CA ASN A 487 9.18 2.35 45.13
C ASN A 487 9.48 0.87 45.45
N ALA A 488 9.30 -0.06 44.52
CA ALA A 488 9.50 -1.48 44.80
C ALA A 488 10.44 -2.13 43.79
N PHE A 489 11.42 -2.88 44.29
CA PHE A 489 12.37 -3.62 43.50
C PHE A 489 12.29 -5.12 43.83
N ALA A 490 11.92 -5.93 42.83
CA ALA A 490 11.85 -7.37 42.94
C ALA A 490 12.96 -8.03 42.12
N MET A 491 13.72 -8.93 42.74
CA MET A 491 14.74 -9.75 42.10
C MET A 491 14.31 -11.22 42.12
N ASN A 492 13.83 -11.70 40.97
CA ASN A 492 13.26 -13.04 40.81
C ASN A 492 13.99 -13.88 39.75
N GLY A 493 14.99 -13.32 39.08
CA GLY A 493 15.75 -13.97 38.00
C GLY A 493 17.25 -13.97 38.24
N GLY A 494 18.00 -13.86 37.15
CA GLY A 494 19.45 -13.84 37.07
C GLY A 494 20.09 -12.62 37.70
N ASN A 495 21.42 -12.54 37.57
CA ASN A 495 22.21 -11.48 38.16
C ASN A 495 21.93 -10.12 37.51
N ILE A 496 22.26 -9.06 38.25
CA ILE A 496 22.23 -7.69 37.75
C ILE A 496 23.65 -7.18 37.74
N ASP A 497 24.19 -6.95 36.56
CA ASP A 497 25.51 -6.38 36.36
C ASP A 497 25.41 -4.86 36.28
N VAL A 498 25.84 -4.19 37.35
CA VAL A 498 25.77 -2.73 37.46
C VAL A 498 26.96 -2.06 36.74
N GLN A 499 27.99 -2.82 36.37
CA GLN A 499 29.20 -2.29 35.74
C GLN A 499 29.81 -1.15 36.57
N THR A 500 30.09 0.01 35.95
CA THR A 500 30.62 1.20 36.61
C THR A 500 29.53 2.11 37.20
N ASN A 501 28.25 1.79 36.97
CA ASN A 501 27.11 2.61 37.35
C ASN A 501 26.71 2.39 38.82
N ILE A 502 25.54 2.93 39.20
CA ILE A 502 24.92 2.71 40.51
C ILE A 502 23.47 2.31 40.27
N LEU A 503 23.05 1.23 40.93
CA LEU A 503 21.65 0.90 41.11
C LEU A 503 21.17 1.48 42.44
N THR A 504 20.14 2.31 42.42
CA THR A 504 19.60 2.98 43.61
C THR A 504 18.19 2.50 43.90
N LEU A 505 17.89 2.19 45.16
CA LEU A 505 16.54 1.91 45.65
C LEU A 505 16.10 2.99 46.64
N GLY A 506 14.97 3.63 46.33
CA GLY A 506 14.43 4.79 47.03
C GLY A 506 14.95 6.13 46.50
N THR A 507 14.36 7.22 46.98
CA THR A 507 14.71 8.60 46.58
C THR A 507 14.96 9.53 47.75
N SER A 508 14.49 9.19 48.96
CA SER A 508 14.65 9.99 50.15
C SER A 508 14.39 9.17 51.42
N ILE A 509 14.59 9.78 52.59
CA ILE A 509 14.20 9.19 53.88
C ILE A 509 12.68 8.99 54.03
N ALA A 510 11.86 9.68 53.23
CA ALA A 510 10.41 9.48 53.18
C ALA A 510 9.99 8.40 52.15
N SER A 511 10.90 8.00 51.28
CA SER A 511 10.63 7.03 50.19
C SER A 511 11.85 6.14 50.02
N VAL A 512 12.03 5.22 50.97
CA VAL A 512 13.21 4.35 51.06
C VAL A 512 13.19 3.17 50.08
N GLY A 513 12.02 2.86 49.53
CA GLY A 513 11.78 1.73 48.65
C GLY A 513 11.80 0.36 49.36
N THR A 514 11.18 -0.63 48.72
CA THR A 514 11.09 -2.02 49.22
C THR A 514 11.85 -2.96 48.31
N LEU A 515 12.69 -3.82 48.88
CA LEU A 515 13.40 -4.88 48.17
C LEU A 515 12.78 -6.24 48.50
N SER A 516 12.42 -7.00 47.46
CA SER A 516 12.09 -8.42 47.57
C SER A 516 13.06 -9.22 46.70
N ARG A 517 13.69 -10.26 47.24
CA ARG A 517 14.67 -11.07 46.50
C ARG A 517 14.44 -12.56 46.72
N THR A 518 14.15 -13.26 45.63
CA THR A 518 14.09 -14.72 45.59
C THR A 518 15.29 -15.32 44.85
N ALA A 519 15.83 -14.64 43.85
CA ALA A 519 17.02 -15.04 43.10
C ALA A 519 17.93 -13.84 42.73
N GLY A 520 19.06 -14.13 42.09
CA GLY A 520 19.99 -13.12 41.56
C GLY A 520 20.96 -12.50 42.58
N THR A 521 22.01 -11.89 42.03
CA THR A 521 23.06 -11.14 42.75
C THR A 521 23.28 -9.81 42.05
N ILE A 522 23.45 -8.74 42.82
CA ILE A 522 23.88 -7.44 42.29
C ILE A 522 25.41 -7.41 42.26
N ILE A 523 25.97 -7.21 41.06
CA ILE A 523 27.41 -7.15 40.82
C ILE A 523 27.76 -5.68 40.60
N GLY A 524 28.43 -5.06 41.56
CA GLY A 524 28.75 -3.63 41.55
C GLY A 524 28.04 -2.84 42.64
N LYS A 525 27.89 -1.53 42.43
CA LYS A 525 27.42 -0.59 43.46
C LYS A 525 25.90 -0.60 43.57
N PHE A 526 25.40 -0.90 44.77
CA PHE A 526 23.98 -0.82 45.13
C PHE A 526 23.76 0.20 46.24
N GLN A 527 23.00 1.25 45.96
CA GLN A 527 22.59 2.27 46.91
C GLN A 527 21.19 1.97 47.44
N ARG A 528 21.00 2.00 48.76
CA ARG A 528 19.68 1.92 49.38
C ARG A 528 19.44 3.12 50.30
N TRP A 529 18.28 3.72 50.21
CA TRP A 529 17.77 4.65 51.24
C TRP A 529 17.29 3.89 52.48
N ILE A 530 17.50 4.48 53.66
CA ILE A 530 17.32 3.85 54.96
C ILE A 530 16.82 4.89 55.97
N ASN A 531 15.75 4.58 56.69
CA ASN A 531 15.17 5.45 57.71
C ASN A 531 14.72 4.71 59.00
N ALA A 532 14.99 3.41 59.11
CA ALA A 532 14.51 2.58 60.22
C ALA A 532 15.66 1.90 60.96
N THR A 533 15.57 1.86 62.28
CA THR A 533 16.42 1.05 63.17
C THR A 533 15.77 -0.30 63.46
N GLY A 534 16.52 -1.24 64.04
CA GLY A 534 16.01 -2.53 64.53
C GLY A 534 15.54 -3.52 63.45
N THR A 535 15.53 -3.13 62.17
CA THR A 535 15.17 -3.98 61.04
C THR A 535 16.42 -4.36 60.25
N SER A 536 16.53 -5.64 59.85
CA SER A 536 17.63 -6.10 59.01
C SER A 536 17.44 -5.67 57.55
N ILE A 537 18.46 -5.02 56.99
CA ILE A 537 18.45 -4.42 55.66
C ILE A 537 19.38 -5.23 54.77
N LEU A 538 18.79 -5.98 53.83
CA LEU A 538 19.50 -6.83 52.88
C LEU A 538 20.15 -6.04 51.74
N PHE A 539 21.44 -6.28 51.50
CA PHE A 539 22.17 -5.87 50.31
C PHE A 539 22.61 -7.13 49.56
N PRO A 540 21.92 -7.50 48.47
CA PRO A 540 22.15 -8.77 47.79
C PRO A 540 23.32 -8.71 46.80
N VAL A 541 24.49 -8.28 47.29
CA VAL A 541 25.71 -8.09 46.49
C VAL A 541 26.53 -9.36 46.35
N GLY A 542 27.49 -9.37 45.42
CA GLY A 542 28.42 -10.46 45.24
C GLY A 542 29.20 -10.39 43.92
N THR A 543 29.55 -11.54 43.38
CA THR A 543 30.17 -11.69 42.06
C THR A 543 29.24 -12.44 41.11
N ILE A 544 29.66 -12.62 39.86
CA ILE A 544 28.92 -13.41 38.87
C ILE A 544 28.65 -14.86 39.35
N SER A 545 29.58 -15.45 40.08
CA SER A 545 29.49 -16.84 40.55
C SER A 545 28.99 -16.99 41.97
N PHE A 546 29.09 -15.94 42.79
CA PHE A 546 28.90 -16.05 44.23
C PHE A 546 28.03 -14.94 44.79
N TYR A 547 26.89 -15.34 45.35
CA TYR A 547 26.09 -14.52 46.23
C TYR A 547 26.82 -14.32 47.58
N ARG A 548 27.12 -13.07 47.93
CA ARG A 548 27.85 -12.66 49.15
C ARG A 548 27.14 -11.46 49.79
N PRO A 549 25.89 -11.66 50.27
CA PRO A 549 25.08 -10.55 50.74
C PRO A 549 25.64 -9.94 52.02
N ALA A 550 25.29 -8.68 52.24
CA ALA A 550 25.39 -8.04 53.55
C ALA A 550 23.98 -7.82 54.11
N SER A 551 23.78 -8.15 55.38
CA SER A 551 22.54 -7.84 56.12
C SER A 551 22.90 -6.94 57.28
N LEU A 552 22.45 -5.69 57.23
CA LEU A 552 22.82 -4.66 58.20
C LEU A 552 21.63 -4.31 59.08
N THR A 553 21.83 -4.27 60.39
CA THR A 553 20.81 -3.82 61.35
C THR A 553 21.39 -2.64 62.12
N PHE A 554 20.68 -1.52 62.12
CA PHE A 554 21.11 -0.31 62.82
C PHE A 554 20.43 -0.22 64.17
N THR A 555 21.22 -0.08 65.24
CA THR A 555 20.72 0.23 66.59
C THR A 555 20.49 1.74 66.75
N ASN A 556 21.41 2.55 66.22
CA ASN A 556 21.30 4.00 66.07
C ASN A 556 21.52 4.38 64.61
N LEU A 557 20.72 5.30 64.07
CA LEU A 557 20.75 5.66 62.65
C LEU A 557 20.51 7.15 62.45
N THR A 558 21.45 7.82 61.77
CA THR A 558 21.15 9.04 61.01
C THR A 558 20.59 8.61 59.66
N SER A 559 19.30 8.88 59.42
CA SER A 559 18.62 8.44 58.20
C SER A 559 19.28 9.03 56.95
N GLY A 560 19.35 8.25 55.87
CA GLY A 560 20.07 8.62 54.66
C GLY A 560 20.12 7.47 53.66
N SER A 561 21.20 7.37 52.88
CA SER A 561 21.43 6.25 51.96
C SER A 561 22.81 5.64 52.12
N LEU A 562 22.92 4.33 51.89
CA LEU A 562 24.18 3.58 51.94
C LEU A 562 24.47 2.94 50.59
N ILE A 563 25.68 3.15 50.06
CA ILE A 563 26.21 2.45 48.88
C ILE A 563 27.00 1.23 49.36
N THR A 564 26.67 0.06 48.81
CA THR A 564 27.34 -1.21 49.10
C THR A 564 27.88 -1.82 47.82
N GLU A 565 29.08 -2.39 47.87
CA GLU A 565 29.69 -3.13 46.78
C GLU A 565 30.53 -4.28 47.35
N PHE A 566 30.41 -5.47 46.79
CA PHE A 566 31.29 -6.59 47.14
C PHE A 566 32.59 -6.50 46.33
N LYS A 567 33.73 -6.35 47.02
CA LYS A 567 35.05 -6.43 46.40
C LYS A 567 35.62 -7.84 46.61
N PRO A 568 35.84 -8.63 45.54
CA PRO A 568 36.33 -10.00 45.67
C PRO A 568 37.82 -10.09 46.00
N SER A 569 38.57 -9.00 45.82
CA SER A 569 39.98 -8.92 46.21
C SER A 569 40.11 -9.03 47.73
N ALA A 570 41.17 -9.68 48.20
CA ALA A 570 41.49 -9.70 49.62
C ALA A 570 41.51 -8.25 50.17
N PRO A 571 40.87 -7.98 51.31
CA PRO A 571 40.82 -6.63 51.90
C PRO A 571 42.21 -6.13 52.33
N GLY A 572 43.22 -7.01 52.33
CA GLY A 572 44.56 -6.71 52.82
C GLY A 572 44.58 -6.47 54.32
N ASN A 573 45.72 -5.99 54.81
CA ASN A 573 45.94 -5.70 56.23
C ASN A 573 45.91 -4.19 56.54
N SER A 574 45.55 -3.34 55.58
CA SER A 574 45.45 -1.89 55.77
C SER A 574 44.20 -1.54 56.57
N GLY A 575 44.34 -1.59 57.90
CA GLY A 575 43.29 -1.20 58.85
C GLY A 575 42.64 -2.35 59.61
N LEU A 576 43.13 -3.59 59.55
CA LEU A 576 42.58 -4.72 60.31
C LEU A 576 43.60 -5.34 61.31
N PRO A 577 43.14 -5.79 62.50
CA PRO A 577 41.74 -5.80 62.94
C PRO A 577 41.23 -4.39 63.31
N LEU A 578 40.05 -4.05 62.81
CA LEU A 578 39.25 -2.95 63.35
C LEU A 578 38.65 -3.48 64.65
N VAL A 579 39.19 -3.02 65.78
CA VAL A 579 38.57 -3.24 67.07
C VAL A 579 37.34 -2.34 67.09
N ASP A 580 36.14 -2.93 67.12
CA ASP A 580 34.92 -2.21 67.47
C ASP A 580 35.19 -1.57 68.83
N ALA A 581 35.30 -0.24 68.86
CA ALA A 581 35.47 0.50 70.09
C ALA A 581 34.17 0.35 70.88
N GLY A 582 34.08 -0.75 71.62
CA GLY A 582 32.96 -1.08 72.47
C GLY A 582 32.55 0.15 73.26
N ILE A 583 31.26 0.45 73.19
CA ILE A 583 30.61 1.51 73.95
C ILE A 583 31.05 1.39 75.41
N THR A 584 31.72 2.43 75.93
CA THR A 584 31.72 2.73 77.37
C THR A 584 30.75 3.83 77.68
#